data_AF-A0AAU9PER1-F1
#
_entry.id   AF-A0AAU9PER1-F1
#
_cell.length_a   1.000
_cell.length_b   1.000
_cell.length_c   1.000
_cell.angle_alpha   90.00
_cell.angle_beta   90.00
_cell.angle_gamma   90.00
#
_symmetry.space_group_name_H-M   'P 1'
#
loop_
_entity.id
_entity.type
_entity.pdbx_description
1 polymer ?
#
loop_
_entity_poly.entity_id
_entity_poly.type
_entity_poly.pdbx_seq_one_letter_code
_entity_poly.pdbx_strand_id
1 'polypeptide(L)'
;MAIYNKDVDVVTFQMESKGTKKLVKKQFTQILQLSAEGPFEVPSFDQVLPILNEMGYNPPISVISDFRKSKLPILWSFFFGVMIHCLTGRNSSLDKAKLQLYCVMVVLYYGLKIDYDSLLWDEFTTYVKHSKKASEIASARFWSLIL
;
A
#
# COMPACT_ATOMS: atom_id res chain seq x y z
N MET A 1 -13.45 2.35 18.66
CA MET A 1 -13.84 2.36 17.22
C MET A 1 -12.97 3.37 16.49
N ALA A 2 -12.56 3.12 15.25
CA ALA A 2 -11.77 4.06 14.47
C ALA A 2 -12.53 4.51 13.21
N ILE A 3 -12.45 5.79 12.88
CA ILE A 3 -13.19 6.43 11.79
C ILE A 3 -12.18 7.22 10.94
N TYR A 4 -12.01 6.86 9.68
CA TYR A 4 -11.17 7.59 8.73
C TYR A 4 -12.02 8.65 8.00
N ASN A 5 -11.56 9.89 8.02
CA ASN A 5 -12.08 11.00 7.23
C ASN A 5 -11.09 11.32 6.11
N LYS A 6 -11.52 11.05 4.86
CA LYS A 6 -10.70 11.20 3.65
C LYS A 6 -10.48 12.67 3.27
N ASP A 7 -11.43 13.55 3.55
CA ASP A 7 -11.36 14.96 3.12
C ASP A 7 -10.25 15.74 3.83
N VAL A 8 -9.85 15.27 5.01
CA VAL A 8 -8.82 15.90 5.86
C VAL A 8 -7.65 14.99 6.19
N ASP A 9 -7.62 13.76 5.64
CA ASP A 9 -6.62 12.74 5.97
C ASP A 9 -6.40 12.54 7.48
N VAL A 10 -7.51 12.32 8.19
CA VAL A 10 -7.51 12.11 9.64
C VAL A 10 -8.16 10.78 10.01
N VAL A 11 -7.48 10.00 10.84
CA VAL A 11 -8.07 8.85 11.54
C VAL A 11 -8.45 9.26 12.96
N THR A 12 -9.72 9.11 13.30
CA THR A 12 -10.24 9.38 14.65
C THR A 12 -10.50 8.08 15.39
N PHE A 13 -9.82 7.90 16.53
CA PHE A 13 -9.99 6.78 17.43
C PHE A 13 -10.92 7.16 18.59
N GLN A 14 -12.07 6.53 18.66
CA GLN A 14 -12.98 6.56 19.81
C GLN A 14 -12.58 5.50 20.84
N MET A 15 -12.25 5.96 22.04
CA MET A 15 -11.87 5.12 23.17
C MET A 15 -12.98 5.16 24.23
N GLU A 16 -13.30 4.01 24.83
CA GLU A 16 -14.41 3.88 25.79
C GLU A 16 -14.19 4.72 27.07
N SER A 17 -12.94 4.92 27.51
CA SER A 17 -12.61 5.58 28.78
C SER A 17 -11.76 6.85 28.67
N LYS A 18 -11.25 7.20 27.48
CA LYS A 18 -10.28 8.30 27.27
C LYS A 18 -10.69 9.33 26.22
N GLY A 19 -11.95 9.31 25.79
CA GLY A 19 -12.47 10.23 24.77
C GLY A 19 -12.00 9.88 23.35
N THR A 20 -11.86 10.90 22.50
CA THR A 20 -11.42 10.75 21.11
C THR A 20 -9.98 11.22 20.90
N LYS A 21 -9.19 10.43 20.18
CA LYS A 21 -7.85 10.79 19.71
C LYS A 21 -7.83 10.87 18.19
N LYS A 22 -7.06 11.80 17.64
CA LYS A 22 -6.92 12.00 16.19
C LYS A 22 -5.48 11.76 15.79
N LEU A 23 -5.29 11.07 14.69
CA LEU A 23 -4.00 10.89 14.02
C LEU A 23 -4.12 11.47 12.62
N VAL A 24 -3.29 12.46 12.33
CA VAL A 24 -3.21 13.09 11.01
C VAL A 24 -2.09 12.43 10.20
N LYS A 25 -2.24 12.30 8.87
CA LYS A 25 -1.19 11.74 7.99
C LYS A 25 0.21 12.27 8.29
N LYS A 26 0.36 13.59 8.44
CA LYS A 26 1.65 14.22 8.76
C LYS A 26 2.26 13.75 10.08
N GLN A 27 1.45 13.50 11.10
CA GLN A 27 1.94 12.98 12.39
C GLN A 27 2.36 11.51 12.25
N PHE A 28 1.59 10.72 11.50
CA PHE A 28 1.92 9.32 11.23
C PHE A 28 3.28 9.17 10.54
N THR A 29 3.55 9.98 9.51
CA THR A 29 4.83 9.92 8.78
C THR A 29 6.00 10.37 9.66
N GLN A 30 5.80 11.41 10.48
CA GLN A 30 6.79 11.86 11.46
C GLN A 30 7.13 10.81 12.52
N ILE A 31 6.12 10.14 13.08
CA ILE A 31 6.31 9.07 14.09
C ILE A 31 7.16 7.94 13.50
N LEU A 32 6.90 7.58 12.24
CA LEU A 32 7.63 6.53 11.54
C LEU A 32 8.96 6.99 10.95
N GLN A 33 9.32 8.27 11.12
CA GLN A 33 10.50 8.90 10.51
C GLN A 33 10.59 8.67 9.00
N LEU A 34 9.41 8.58 8.37
CA LEU A 34 9.23 8.54 6.94
C LEU A 34 9.28 10.00 6.51
N SER A 35 10.48 10.45 6.14
CA SER A 35 10.72 11.77 5.56
C SER A 35 11.16 11.54 4.13
N ALA A 36 10.24 11.09 3.29
CA ALA A 36 10.53 11.00 1.88
C ALA A 36 10.55 12.44 1.33
N GLU A 37 11.73 12.91 0.89
CA GLU A 37 11.88 14.19 0.19
C GLU A 37 12.14 13.98 -1.31
N GLY A 38 11.33 14.64 -2.14
CA GLY A 38 11.50 14.72 -3.60
C GLY A 38 10.20 14.64 -4.38
N PRO A 39 10.24 14.77 -5.71
CA PRO A 39 9.10 14.45 -6.55
C PRO A 39 8.89 12.93 -6.51
N PHE A 40 7.75 12.51 -6.00
CA PHE A 40 7.33 11.11 -6.07
C PHE A 40 6.44 10.91 -7.27
N GLU A 41 6.70 9.84 -8.00
CA GLU A 41 5.77 9.37 -9.03
C GLU A 41 4.97 8.21 -8.47
N VAL A 42 3.66 8.42 -8.34
CA VAL A 42 2.71 7.36 -8.05
C VAL A 42 1.97 7.06 -9.34
N PRO A 43 2.33 5.99 -10.07
CA PRO A 43 1.67 5.66 -11.31
C PRO A 43 0.21 5.30 -11.04
N SER A 44 -0.71 5.95 -11.76
CA SER A 44 -2.14 5.66 -11.71
C SER A 44 -2.47 4.32 -12.39
N PHE A 45 -3.69 3.82 -12.19
CA PHE A 45 -4.19 2.61 -12.87
C PHE A 45 -3.95 2.64 -14.39
N ASP A 46 -4.15 3.80 -15.01
CA ASP A 46 -4.01 4.00 -16.46
C ASP A 46 -2.54 4.04 -16.90
N GLN A 47 -1.62 4.40 -16.00
CA GLN A 47 -0.18 4.42 -16.27
C GLN A 47 0.45 3.03 -16.09
N VAL A 48 -0.03 2.23 -15.14
CA VAL A 48 0.51 0.90 -14.86
C VAL A 48 0.40 -0.05 -16.05
N LEU A 49 -0.72 -0.05 -16.77
CA LEU A 49 -0.98 -0.99 -17.87
C LEU A 49 -0.01 -0.87 -19.04
N PRO A 50 0.22 0.32 -19.64
CA PRO A 50 1.23 0.52 -20.66
C PRO A 50 2.61 0.02 -20.23
N ILE A 51 2.98 0.29 -18.98
CA ILE A 51 4.30 -0.06 -18.45
C ILE A 51 4.44 -1.58 -18.33
N LEU A 52 3.40 -2.29 -17.86
CA LEU A 52 3.42 -3.76 -17.85
C LEU A 52 3.61 -4.34 -19.25
N ASN A 53 3.02 -3.72 -20.28
CA ASN A 53 3.23 -4.12 -21.67
C ASN A 53 4.65 -3.83 -22.15
N GLU A 54 5.23 -2.67 -21.80
CA GLU A 54 6.64 -2.33 -22.04
C GLU A 54 7.60 -3.32 -21.36
N MET A 55 7.24 -3.81 -20.17
CA MET A 55 7.96 -4.85 -19.45
C MET A 55 7.90 -6.22 -20.14
N GLY A 56 7.19 -6.37 -21.25
CA GLY A 56 7.11 -7.61 -22.04
C GLY A 56 5.98 -8.55 -21.63
N TYR A 57 4.89 -8.02 -21.07
CA TYR A 57 3.69 -8.80 -20.77
C TYR A 57 3.04 -9.33 -22.06
N ASN A 58 2.75 -10.64 -22.13
CA ASN A 58 2.30 -11.30 -23.36
C ASN A 58 1.11 -12.25 -23.14
N PRO A 59 -0.04 -12.09 -23.82
CA PRO A 59 -0.36 -11.00 -24.76
C PRO A 59 -0.53 -9.67 -24.02
N PRO A 60 -0.38 -8.52 -24.71
CA PRO A 60 -0.53 -7.21 -24.08
C PRO A 60 -1.82 -7.12 -23.24
N ILE A 61 -1.69 -6.64 -22.01
CA ILE A 61 -2.79 -6.47 -21.07
C ILE A 61 -3.53 -5.16 -21.34
N SER A 62 -4.85 -5.20 -21.29
CA SER A 62 -5.73 -4.04 -21.42
C SER A 62 -6.51 -3.73 -20.13
N VAL A 63 -6.57 -4.67 -19.18
CA VAL A 63 -7.29 -4.52 -17.91
C VAL A 63 -6.49 -5.15 -16.78
N ILE A 64 -6.24 -4.41 -15.69
CA ILE A 64 -5.42 -4.90 -14.55
C ILE A 64 -6.03 -6.15 -13.91
N SER A 65 -7.35 -6.32 -13.92
CA SER A 65 -8.01 -7.51 -13.36
C SER A 65 -7.61 -8.82 -14.05
N ASP A 66 -7.12 -8.74 -15.29
CA ASP A 66 -6.69 -9.90 -16.08
C ASP A 66 -5.20 -10.20 -15.92
N PHE A 67 -4.52 -9.46 -15.04
CA PHE A 67 -3.12 -9.64 -14.76
C PHE A 67 -2.84 -11.04 -14.23
N ARG A 68 -1.84 -11.70 -14.80
CA ARG A 68 -1.29 -12.97 -14.32
C ARG A 68 0.23 -12.89 -14.37
N LYS A 69 0.89 -13.16 -13.24
CA LYS A 69 2.36 -13.11 -13.18
C LYS A 69 3.04 -14.04 -14.19
N SER A 70 2.40 -15.14 -14.60
CA SER A 70 2.93 -16.08 -15.58
C SER A 70 3.03 -15.51 -17.00
N LYS A 71 2.39 -14.36 -17.26
CA LYS A 71 2.41 -13.67 -18.55
C LYS A 71 3.50 -12.59 -18.63
N LEU A 72 4.18 -12.31 -17.52
CA LEU A 72 5.41 -11.50 -17.49
C LEU A 72 6.62 -12.33 -17.95
N PRO A 73 7.71 -11.68 -18.38
CA PRO A 73 8.99 -12.36 -18.55
C PRO A 73 9.42 -13.08 -17.27
N ILE A 74 10.16 -14.18 -17.43
CA ILE A 74 10.53 -15.10 -16.33
C ILE A 74 11.12 -14.35 -15.12
N LEU A 75 12.03 -13.40 -15.36
CA LEU A 75 12.67 -12.63 -14.31
C LEU A 75 11.66 -11.76 -13.52
N TRP A 76 10.81 -11.03 -14.23
CA TRP A 76 9.78 -10.18 -13.62
C TRP A 76 8.70 -11.00 -12.91
N SER A 77 8.35 -12.17 -13.47
CA SER A 77 7.44 -13.13 -12.85
C SER A 77 7.98 -13.67 -11.52
N PHE A 78 9.26 -14.05 -11.50
CA PHE A 78 9.95 -14.49 -10.29
C PHE A 78 9.99 -13.37 -9.24
N PHE A 79 10.44 -12.18 -9.63
CA PHE A 79 10.58 -11.05 -8.73
C PHE A 79 9.24 -10.57 -8.16
N PHE A 80 8.17 -10.56 -8.96
CA PHE A 80 6.82 -10.32 -8.47
C PHE A 80 6.39 -11.34 -7.40
N GLY A 81 6.75 -12.61 -7.59
CA GLY A 81 6.56 -13.65 -6.58
C GLY A 81 7.28 -13.35 -5.27
N VAL A 82 8.54 -12.90 -5.34
CA VAL A 82 9.33 -12.49 -4.16
C VAL A 82 8.66 -11.32 -3.44
N MET A 83 8.21 -10.28 -4.17
CA MET A 83 7.55 -9.13 -3.55
C MET A 83 6.22 -9.50 -2.88
N ILE A 84 5.38 -10.31 -3.51
CA ILE A 84 4.14 -10.82 -2.88
C ILE A 84 4.49 -11.55 -1.58
N HIS A 85 5.51 -12.40 -1.62
CA HIS A 85 5.91 -13.16 -0.46
C HIS A 85 6.38 -12.25 0.69
N CYS A 86 7.24 -11.28 0.41
CA CYS A 86 7.71 -10.31 1.39
C CYS A 86 6.56 -9.50 2.02
N LEU A 87 5.57 -9.09 1.21
CA LEU A 87 4.49 -8.21 1.68
C LEU A 87 3.34 -8.94 2.37
N THR A 88 3.09 -10.20 2.00
CA THR A 88 1.92 -10.95 2.49
C THR A 88 2.28 -12.08 3.44
N GLY A 89 3.56 -12.47 3.50
CA GLY A 89 4.03 -13.67 4.19
C GLY A 89 3.50 -14.97 3.59
N ARG A 90 2.82 -14.92 2.44
CA ARG A 90 2.22 -16.10 1.79
C ARG A 90 3.09 -16.55 0.63
N ASN A 91 3.21 -17.86 0.47
CA ASN A 91 3.76 -18.50 -0.74
C ASN A 91 2.72 -18.63 -1.85
N SER A 92 1.46 -18.27 -1.59
CA SER A 92 0.36 -18.47 -2.53
C SER A 92 0.46 -17.50 -3.71
N SER A 93 0.17 -18.00 -4.92
CA SER A 93 -0.12 -17.17 -6.09
C SER A 93 -1.33 -16.29 -5.79
N LEU A 94 -1.09 -15.03 -5.38
CA LEU A 94 -2.11 -14.01 -5.46
C LEU A 94 -2.22 -13.64 -6.94
N ASP A 95 -3.24 -14.20 -7.59
CA ASP A 95 -3.56 -13.85 -8.98
C ASP A 95 -4.03 -12.38 -9.08
N LYS A 96 -4.44 -11.78 -7.96
CA LYS A 96 -4.84 -10.38 -7.84
C LYS A 96 -4.05 -9.70 -6.75
N ALA A 97 -3.06 -8.91 -7.12
CA ALA A 97 -2.37 -8.03 -6.19
C ALA A 97 -3.16 -6.73 -6.01
N LYS A 98 -2.92 -6.03 -4.89
CA LYS A 98 -3.42 -4.67 -4.72
C LYS A 98 -2.69 -3.72 -5.67
N LEU A 99 -3.32 -2.61 -6.05
CA LEU A 99 -2.73 -1.57 -6.92
C LEU A 99 -1.31 -1.20 -6.49
N GLN A 100 -1.13 -1.01 -5.18
CA GLN A 100 0.14 -0.62 -4.57
C GLN A 100 1.30 -1.52 -4.99
N LEU A 101 1.06 -2.83 -5.18
CA LEU A 101 2.11 -3.74 -5.60
C LEU A 101 2.54 -3.51 -7.05
N TYR A 102 1.59 -3.22 -7.95
CA TYR A 102 1.91 -2.87 -9.32
C TYR A 102 2.64 -1.52 -9.39
N CYS A 103 2.27 -0.55 -8.56
CA CYS A 103 2.99 0.72 -8.46
C CYS A 103 4.45 0.51 -8.02
N VAL A 104 4.69 -0.34 -7.00
CA VAL A 104 6.05 -0.69 -6.59
C VAL A 104 6.83 -1.36 -7.72
N MET A 105 6.21 -2.26 -8.50
CA MET A 105 6.85 -2.86 -9.67
C MET A 105 7.29 -1.81 -10.69
N VAL A 106 6.39 -0.90 -11.04
CA VAL A 106 6.64 0.15 -12.03
C VAL A 106 7.76 1.08 -11.59
N VAL A 107 7.73 1.48 -10.31
CA VAL A 107 8.78 2.34 -9.76
C VAL A 107 10.13 1.63 -9.80
N LEU A 108 10.18 0.33 -9.47
CA LEU A 108 11.41 -0.46 -9.57
C LEU A 108 11.89 -0.63 -11.01
N TYR A 109 10.97 -0.77 -11.97
CA TYR A 109 11.30 -0.88 -13.40
C TYR A 109 12.00 0.38 -13.93
N TYR A 110 11.51 1.57 -13.58
CA TYR A 110 12.10 2.84 -14.01
C TYR A 110 13.17 3.39 -13.05
N GLY A 111 13.39 2.77 -11.89
CA GLY A 111 14.31 3.27 -10.87
C GLY A 111 13.86 4.58 -10.22
N LEU A 112 12.54 4.81 -10.10
CA LEU A 112 11.97 6.04 -9.56
C LEU A 112 12.01 6.04 -8.02
N LYS A 113 11.74 7.20 -7.41
CA LYS A 113 11.53 7.32 -5.97
C LYS A 113 10.08 6.98 -5.62
N ILE A 114 9.88 6.12 -4.61
CA ILE A 114 8.54 5.76 -4.08
C ILE A 114 8.13 6.75 -2.99
N ASP A 115 6.89 7.24 -3.03
CA ASP A 115 6.24 7.90 -1.90
C ASP A 115 5.82 6.86 -0.85
N TYR A 116 6.76 6.46 0.01
CA TYR A 116 6.48 5.49 1.06
C TYR A 116 5.48 6.03 2.10
N ASP A 117 5.49 7.35 2.34
CA ASP A 117 4.63 8.04 3.28
C ASP A 117 3.16 7.86 2.90
N SER A 118 2.83 8.16 1.64
CA SER A 118 1.48 8.01 1.11
C SER A 118 1.08 6.54 1.00
N LEU A 119 1.98 5.67 0.54
CA LEU A 119 1.68 4.25 0.38
C LEU A 119 1.36 3.56 1.72
N LEU A 120 2.13 3.87 2.76
CA LEU A 120 1.90 3.32 4.10
C LEU A 120 0.65 3.93 4.77
N TRP A 121 0.38 5.21 4.57
CA TRP A 121 -0.85 5.84 5.05
C TRP A 121 -2.11 5.22 4.44
N ASP A 122 -2.12 4.99 3.13
CA ASP A 122 -3.26 4.39 2.43
C ASP A 122 -3.52 2.95 2.90
N GLU A 123 -2.46 2.16 3.09
CA GLU A 123 -2.60 0.79 3.60
C GLU A 123 -3.04 0.80 5.07
N PHE A 124 -2.53 1.71 5.89
CA PHE A 124 -2.94 1.88 7.29
C PHE A 124 -4.42 2.28 7.40
N THR A 125 -4.87 3.28 6.65
CA THR A 125 -6.27 3.72 6.68
C THR A 125 -7.22 2.64 6.17
N THR A 126 -6.81 1.88 5.15
CA THR A 126 -7.53 0.69 4.66
C THR A 126 -7.62 -0.38 5.76
N TYR A 127 -6.52 -0.69 6.42
CA TYR A 127 -6.48 -1.62 7.55
C TYR A 127 -7.44 -1.18 8.66
N VAL A 128 -7.40 0.10 9.06
CA VAL A 128 -8.27 0.66 10.09
C VAL A 128 -9.74 0.61 9.68
N LYS A 129 -10.06 0.90 8.42
CA LYS A 129 -11.43 0.90 7.88
C LYS A 129 -12.03 -0.51 7.82
N HIS A 130 -11.23 -1.52 7.50
CA HIS A 130 -11.68 -2.91 7.38
C HIS A 130 -11.47 -3.75 8.65
N SER A 131 -10.82 -3.18 9.66
CA SER A 131 -10.67 -3.77 10.99
C SER A 131 -12.05 -3.95 11.64
N LYS A 132 -12.44 -5.20 11.94
CA LYS A 132 -13.66 -5.50 12.72
C LYS A 132 -13.45 -5.06 14.17
N LYS A 133 -14.54 -4.90 14.94
CA LYS A 133 -14.51 -4.58 16.38
C LYS A 133 -13.58 -5.51 17.22
N ALA A 134 -13.24 -6.70 16.70
CA ALA A 134 -12.37 -7.70 17.31
C ALA A 134 -10.89 -7.68 16.84
N SER A 135 -10.50 -6.88 15.83
CA SER A 135 -9.09 -6.66 15.53
C SER A 135 -8.55 -5.61 16.49
N GLU A 136 -8.32 -6.02 17.73
CA GLU A 136 -7.67 -5.21 18.75
C GLU A 136 -6.24 -4.91 18.30
N ILE A 137 -5.95 -3.64 17.98
CA ILE A 137 -4.58 -3.17 17.90
C ILE A 137 -4.04 -3.25 19.33
N ALA A 138 -2.98 -4.03 19.53
CA ALA A 138 -2.33 -4.14 20.83
C ALA A 138 -2.06 -2.75 21.41
N SER A 139 -2.46 -2.53 22.66
CA SER A 139 -2.44 -1.21 23.30
C SER A 139 -1.08 -0.50 23.20
N ALA A 140 0.02 -1.24 23.36
CA ALA A 140 1.38 -0.71 23.20
C ALA A 140 1.65 -0.14 21.79
N ARG A 141 1.23 -0.85 20.74
CA ARG A 141 1.38 -0.41 19.33
C ARG A 141 0.45 0.75 19.00
N PHE A 142 -0.72 0.78 19.63
CA PHE A 142 -1.65 1.90 19.51
C PHE A 142 -1.04 3.16 20.12
N TRP A 143 -0.57 3.10 21.36
CA TRP A 143 0.01 4.26 22.05
C TRP A 143 1.24 4.83 21.35
N SER A 144 2.08 4.00 20.74
CA SER A 144 3.22 4.49 19.95
C SER A 144 2.83 5.26 18.68
N LEU A 145 1.58 5.12 18.20
CA LEU A 145 1.08 5.80 17.01
C LEU A 145 0.30 7.09 17.32
N ILE A 146 -0.11 7.31 18.57
CA ILE A 146 -1.00 8.44 18.95
C ILE A 146 -0.48 9.32 20.09
N LEU A 147 0.67 9.00 20.68
CA LEU A 147 1.41 9.84 21.64
C LEU A 147 2.57 10.54 20.93
#